data_AF-A0A527J9A5-F1
#
_entry.id   AF-A0A527J9A5-F1
#
_cell.length_a   1.000
_cell.length_b   1.000
_cell.length_c   1.000
_cell.angle_alpha   90.00
_cell.angle_beta   90.00
_cell.angle_gamma   90.00
#
_symmetry.space_group_name_H-M   'P 1'
#
loop_
_entity.id
_entity.type
_entity.pdbx_description
1 polymer ?
#
loop_
_entity_poly.entity_id
_entity_poly.type
_entity_poly.pdbx_seq_one_letter_code
_entity_poly.pdbx_strand_id
1 'polypeptide(L)'
;MSDFVAGLPMYDWSEMRSEVDAQWARLRDAFRQKGIDAPQTIARVNADLRPVEGGIRDAAGKVMAPDPATLPPDELDFFGLWLHPALLFAQTCWGPMELGLATHVQLVGQPRYDAFEGGQGELYSSALVM
;
A
#
# COMPACT_ATOMS: atom_id res chain seq x y z
N MET A 1 3.74 2.48 19.46
CA MET A 1 3.18 2.65 18.10
C MET A 1 4.21 2.06 17.16
N SER A 2 3.77 1.25 16.19
CA SER A 2 4.67 0.62 15.23
C SER A 2 5.46 1.66 14.45
N ASP A 3 6.70 1.33 14.13
CA ASP A 3 7.53 2.10 13.23
C ASP A 3 7.17 1.85 11.74
N PHE A 4 6.54 0.73 11.42
CA PHE A 4 6.16 0.44 10.06
C PHE A 4 4.95 1.24 9.57
N VAL A 5 4.90 1.46 8.26
CA VAL A 5 3.74 1.99 7.54
C VAL A 5 3.14 0.92 6.63
N ALA A 6 1.83 0.97 6.43
CA ALA A 6 1.12 0.10 5.50
C ALA A 6 0.00 0.87 4.78
N GLY A 7 -0.39 0.46 3.58
CA GLY A 7 -1.44 1.16 2.82
C GLY A 7 -2.15 0.27 1.78
N LEU A 8 -3.46 0.40 1.63
CA LEU A 8 -4.25 -0.35 0.64
C LEU A 8 -4.94 0.57 -0.37
N PRO A 9 -4.21 1.46 -1.08
CA PRO A 9 -4.79 2.63 -1.73
C PRO A 9 -5.67 2.33 -2.95
N MET A 10 -5.49 1.19 -3.63
CA MET A 10 -6.06 0.96 -4.97
C MET A 10 -7.59 0.91 -5.00
N TYR A 11 -8.24 0.53 -3.90
CA TYR A 11 -9.70 0.38 -3.81
C TYR A 11 -10.26 0.89 -2.47
N ASP A 12 -9.55 1.79 -1.79
CA ASP A 12 -9.96 2.35 -0.50
C ASP A 12 -10.92 3.55 -0.66
N TRP A 13 -12.00 3.34 -1.41
CA TRP A 13 -13.10 4.30 -1.49
C TRP A 13 -13.80 4.43 -0.15
N SER A 14 -14.41 5.59 0.11
CA SER A 14 -15.10 5.88 1.38
C SER A 14 -16.08 4.78 1.80
N GLU A 15 -16.81 4.26 0.82
CA GLU A 15 -17.84 3.23 0.96
C GLU A 15 -17.24 1.86 1.33
N MET A 16 -15.99 1.60 0.92
CA MET A 16 -15.30 0.31 1.11
C MET A 16 -14.33 0.31 2.30
N ARG A 17 -14.18 1.43 3.01
CA ARG A 17 -13.22 1.58 4.11
C ARG A 17 -13.43 0.54 5.21
N SER A 18 -14.68 0.18 5.50
CA SER A 18 -14.98 -0.78 6.56
C SER A 18 -14.45 -2.17 6.23
N GLU A 19 -14.54 -2.56 4.97
CA GLU A 19 -14.08 -3.82 4.40
C GLU A 19 -12.56 -3.84 4.30
N VAL A 20 -11.96 -2.73 3.85
CA VAL A 20 -10.50 -2.55 3.78
C VAL A 20 -9.88 -2.59 5.18
N ASP A 21 -10.49 -1.92 6.17
CA ASP A 21 -10.04 -1.96 7.57
C ASP A 21 -10.16 -3.36 8.16
N ALA A 22 -11.25 -4.08 7.86
CA ALA A 22 -11.43 -5.47 8.29
C ALA A 22 -10.38 -6.41 7.64
N GLN A 23 -10.05 -6.19 6.36
CA GLN A 23 -8.98 -6.93 5.69
C GLN A 23 -7.62 -6.64 6.35
N TRP A 24 -7.29 -5.37 6.58
CA TRP A 24 -6.05 -4.99 7.25
C TRP A 24 -5.96 -5.58 8.65
N ALA A 25 -7.03 -5.54 9.45
CA ALA A 25 -7.04 -6.10 10.80
C ALA A 25 -6.63 -7.58 10.81
N ARG A 26 -7.13 -8.38 9.86
CA ARG A 26 -6.76 -9.80 9.72
C ARG A 26 -5.28 -9.97 9.36
N LEU A 27 -4.78 -9.19 8.40
CA LEU A 27 -3.37 -9.22 7.99
C LEU A 27 -2.44 -8.80 9.12
N ARG A 28 -2.74 -7.67 9.77
CA ARG A 28 -2.03 -7.12 10.92
C ARG A 28 -1.94 -8.13 12.05
N ASP A 29 -3.05 -8.77 12.41
CA ASP A 29 -3.09 -9.74 13.50
C ASP A 29 -2.23 -10.97 13.15
N ALA A 30 -2.28 -11.43 11.89
CA ALA A 30 -1.40 -12.50 11.40
C ALA A 30 0.09 -12.11 11.44
N PHE A 31 0.44 -10.88 11.04
CA PHE A 31 1.80 -10.35 11.13
C PHE A 31 2.29 -10.31 12.58
N ARG A 32 1.48 -9.77 13.48
CA ARG A 32 1.82 -9.66 14.91
C ARG A 32 1.97 -11.03 15.58
N GLN A 33 1.14 -12.01 15.22
CA GLN A 33 1.31 -13.40 15.67
C GLN A 33 2.65 -14.02 15.23
N LYS A 34 3.25 -13.50 14.14
CA LYS A 34 4.58 -13.88 13.66
C LYS A 34 5.70 -12.98 14.19
N GLY A 35 5.41 -12.07 15.12
CA GLY A 35 6.39 -11.15 15.71
C GLY A 35 6.75 -9.96 14.82
N ILE A 36 5.99 -9.70 13.75
CA ILE A 36 6.15 -8.53 12.89
C ILE A 36 5.28 -7.40 13.47
N ASP A 37 5.90 -6.27 13.80
CA ASP A 37 5.21 -5.12 14.42
C ASP A 37 4.36 -4.34 13.41
N ALA A 38 3.28 -4.94 12.92
CA ALA A 38 2.41 -4.29 11.96
C ALA A 38 1.66 -3.08 12.58
N PRO A 39 1.48 -1.97 11.84
CA PRO A 39 0.80 -0.78 12.35
C PRO A 39 -0.67 -1.03 12.64
N GLN A 40 -1.22 -0.22 13.55
CA GLN A 40 -2.61 -0.38 13.98
C GLN A 40 -3.59 -0.12 12.85
N THR A 41 -3.32 0.91 12.05
CA THR A 41 -4.11 1.40 10.91
C THR A 41 -3.24 1.48 9.67
N ILE A 42 -3.88 1.50 8.51
CA ILE A 42 -3.22 1.84 7.24
C ILE A 42 -3.16 3.35 7.05
N ALA A 43 -2.17 3.82 6.29
CA ALA A 43 -2.06 5.19 5.81
C ALA A 43 -3.05 5.43 4.68
N ARG A 44 -3.76 6.55 4.76
CA ARG A 44 -4.70 7.05 3.75
C ARG A 44 -4.36 8.45 3.29
N VAL A 45 -3.53 9.16 4.04
CA VAL A 45 -3.05 10.51 3.71
C VAL A 45 -1.57 10.67 4.07
N ASN A 46 -0.92 11.72 3.55
CA ASN A 46 0.48 12.03 3.76
C ASN A 46 0.79 12.26 5.25
N ALA A 47 -0.16 12.81 6.01
CA ALA A 47 -0.02 12.99 7.45
C ALA A 47 0.05 11.66 8.25
N ASP A 48 -0.37 10.54 7.67
CA ASP A 48 -0.22 9.21 8.28
C ASP A 48 1.19 8.64 8.06
N LEU A 49 1.93 9.17 7.08
CA LEU A 49 3.28 8.75 6.76
C LEU A 49 4.28 9.49 7.65
N ARG A 50 5.34 8.78 8.04
CA ARG A 50 6.38 9.39 8.85
C ARG A 50 7.25 10.30 7.98
N PRO A 51 7.74 11.43 8.51
CA PRO A 51 8.68 12.27 7.78
C PRO A 51 9.94 11.49 7.38
N VAL A 52 10.43 11.74 6.17
CA VAL A 52 11.69 11.19 5.67
C VAL A 52 12.57 12.37 5.28
N GLU A 53 13.40 12.82 6.22
CA GLU A 53 14.22 14.02 6.04
C GLU A 53 15.07 13.93 4.77
N GLY A 54 14.97 14.95 3.92
CA GLY A 54 15.69 15.00 2.65
C GLY A 54 15.10 14.14 1.53
N GLY A 55 13.89 13.60 1.73
CA GLY A 55 13.13 12.80 0.77
C GLY A 55 13.54 11.34 0.70
N ILE A 56 12.70 10.54 0.07
CA ILE A 56 12.95 9.11 -0.16
C ILE A 56 13.94 8.96 -1.32
N ARG A 57 14.97 8.13 -1.13
CA ARG A 57 16.09 7.99 -2.07
C ARG A 57 16.32 6.54 -2.45
N ASP A 58 16.82 6.33 -3.67
CA ASP A 58 17.31 5.03 -4.11
C ASP A 58 18.68 4.69 -3.48
N ALA A 59 19.19 3.50 -3.79
CA ALA A 59 20.52 3.05 -3.35
C ALA A 59 21.68 3.92 -3.87
N ALA A 60 21.46 4.70 -4.93
CA ALA A 60 22.43 5.66 -5.47
C ALA A 60 22.30 7.07 -4.86
N GLY A 61 21.36 7.28 -3.93
CA GLY A 61 21.09 8.54 -3.27
C GLY A 61 20.26 9.53 -4.08
N LYS A 62 19.74 9.14 -5.25
CA LYS A 62 18.83 9.96 -6.06
C LYS A 62 17.46 10.02 -5.37
N VAL A 63 16.91 11.23 -5.25
CA VAL A 63 15.56 11.43 -4.70
C VAL A 63 14.54 10.83 -5.66
N MET A 64 13.73 9.91 -5.14
CA MET A 64 12.67 9.21 -5.87
C MET A 64 11.29 9.75 -5.53
N ALA A 65 11.07 10.12 -4.28
CA ALA A 65 9.83 10.73 -3.80
C ALA A 65 10.16 11.81 -2.75
N PRO A 66 9.35 12.87 -2.65
CA PRO A 66 9.54 13.91 -1.65
C PRO A 66 9.33 13.38 -0.22
N ASP A 67 9.75 14.16 0.76
CA ASP A 67 9.39 13.89 2.16
C ASP A 67 7.87 14.05 2.32
N PRO A 68 7.13 13.02 2.81
CA PRO A 68 5.69 13.12 3.01
C PRO A 68 5.27 14.35 3.83
N ALA A 69 6.10 14.80 4.77
CA ALA A 69 5.84 15.98 5.59
C ALA A 69 5.84 17.31 4.82
N THR A 70 6.33 17.31 3.58
CA THR A 70 6.38 18.50 2.71
C THR A 70 5.21 18.58 1.73
N LEU A 71 4.34 17.57 1.72
CA LEU A 71 3.19 17.45 0.82
C LEU A 71 1.89 17.91 1.50
N PRO A 72 0.81 18.16 0.74
CA PRO A 72 -0.51 18.40 1.31
C PRO A 72 -0.91 17.25 2.26
N PRO A 73 -1.24 17.54 3.53
CA PRO A 73 -1.36 16.51 4.57
C PRO A 73 -2.57 15.60 4.40
N ASP A 74 -3.58 16.02 3.66
CA ASP A 74 -4.86 15.36 3.40
C ASP A 74 -4.93 14.63 2.05
N GLU A 75 -3.89 14.76 1.22
CA GLU A 75 -3.69 13.95 0.02
C GLU A 75 -2.81 12.73 0.33
N LEU A 76 -2.67 11.78 -0.60
CA LEU A 76 -1.72 10.68 -0.48
C LEU A 76 -0.85 10.61 -1.73
N ASP A 77 0.46 10.80 -1.56
CA ASP A 77 1.42 10.50 -2.61
C ASP A 77 1.74 9.00 -2.64
N PHE A 78 1.34 8.32 -3.72
CA PHE A 78 1.47 6.87 -3.82
C PHE A 78 2.92 6.40 -3.85
N PHE A 79 3.83 7.14 -4.51
CA PHE A 79 5.25 6.79 -4.50
C PHE A 79 5.89 7.07 -3.13
N GLY A 80 5.45 8.11 -2.43
CA GLY A 80 5.76 8.37 -1.04
C GLY A 80 5.42 7.20 -0.12
N LEU A 81 4.25 6.57 -0.32
CA LEU A 81 3.86 5.34 0.39
C LEU A 81 4.69 4.12 -0.06
N TRP A 82 4.71 3.82 -1.36
CA TRP A 82 5.30 2.58 -1.89
C TRP A 82 6.81 2.51 -1.76
N LEU A 83 7.50 3.65 -1.72
CA LEU A 83 8.95 3.73 -1.54
C LEU A 83 9.34 4.10 -0.10
N HIS A 84 8.38 4.26 0.82
CA HIS A 84 8.66 4.65 2.19
C HIS A 84 9.66 3.66 2.83
N PRO A 85 10.75 4.13 3.47
CA PRO A 85 11.79 3.24 4.01
C PRO A 85 11.28 2.32 5.13
N ALA A 86 10.20 2.70 5.79
CA ALA A 86 9.50 1.88 6.78
C ALA A 86 8.28 1.13 6.22
N LEU A 87 8.16 0.98 4.90
CA LEU A 87 7.04 0.24 4.31
C LEU A 87 7.08 -1.24 4.74
N LEU A 88 6.00 -1.70 5.37
CA LEU A 88 5.79 -3.11 5.68
C LEU A 88 4.94 -3.81 4.61
N PHE A 89 3.82 -3.19 4.22
CA PHE A 89 2.87 -3.80 3.31
C PHE A 89 2.10 -2.73 2.55
N ALA A 90 2.02 -2.84 1.22
CA ALA A 90 1.13 -2.00 0.45
C ALA A 90 0.48 -2.74 -0.73
N GLN A 91 -0.64 -2.20 -1.19
CA GLN A 91 -1.29 -2.62 -2.43
C GLN A 91 -0.92 -1.66 -3.57
N THR A 92 -0.64 -2.24 -4.75
CA THR A 92 -0.50 -1.54 -6.03
C THR A 92 -1.10 -2.42 -7.13
N CYS A 93 -1.37 -1.84 -8.30
CA CYS A 93 -1.62 -2.59 -9.53
C CYS A 93 -0.31 -2.85 -10.29
N TRP A 94 -0.41 -3.56 -11.42
CA TRP A 94 0.74 -3.85 -12.28
C TRP A 94 1.30 -2.63 -13.00
N GLY A 95 0.51 -1.56 -13.22
CA GLY A 95 0.96 -0.34 -13.89
C GLY A 95 2.21 0.27 -13.23
N PRO A 96 2.17 0.68 -11.95
CA PRO A 96 3.35 1.17 -11.25
C PRO A 96 4.49 0.15 -11.18
N MET A 97 4.18 -1.14 -11.03
CA MET A 97 5.18 -2.22 -11.00
C MET A 97 5.99 -2.26 -12.30
N GLU A 98 5.31 -2.23 -13.45
CA GLU A 98 5.91 -2.22 -14.80
C GLU A 98 6.64 -0.90 -15.10
N LEU A 99 6.18 0.20 -14.51
CA LEU A 99 6.81 1.53 -14.63
C LEU A 99 8.00 1.74 -13.68
N GLY A 100 8.54 0.66 -13.11
CA GLY A 100 9.80 0.68 -12.37
C GLY A 100 9.65 0.50 -10.86
N LEU A 101 8.45 0.52 -10.27
CA LEU A 101 8.30 0.26 -8.83
C LEU A 101 8.82 -1.12 -8.44
N ALA A 102 8.73 -2.11 -9.34
CA ALA A 102 9.18 -3.48 -9.11
C ALA A 102 10.68 -3.61 -8.80
N THR A 103 11.52 -2.60 -9.10
CA THR A 103 12.95 -2.63 -8.72
C THR A 103 13.19 -2.21 -7.27
N HIS A 104 12.17 -1.68 -6.59
CA HIS A 104 12.28 -1.12 -5.24
C HIS A 104 11.45 -1.86 -4.19
N VAL A 105 10.47 -2.67 -4.61
CA VAL A 105 9.58 -3.41 -3.72
C VAL A 105 9.56 -4.89 -4.06
N GLN A 106 9.15 -5.71 -3.10
CA GLN A 106 8.96 -7.14 -3.30
C GLN A 106 7.47 -7.46 -3.42
N LEU A 107 7.09 -8.19 -4.48
CA LEU A 107 5.76 -8.78 -4.58
C LEU A 107 5.62 -9.91 -3.56
N VAL A 108 4.71 -9.74 -2.60
CA VAL A 108 4.43 -10.73 -1.54
C VAL A 108 3.20 -11.60 -1.82
N GLY A 109 2.35 -11.19 -2.75
CA GLY A 109 1.16 -11.95 -3.14
C GLY A 109 0.22 -11.14 -4.03
N GLN A 110 -0.76 -11.82 -4.61
CA GLN A 110 -1.82 -11.22 -5.41
C GLN A 110 -3.18 -11.72 -4.89
N PRO A 111 -4.19 -10.84 -4.76
CA PRO A 111 -5.54 -11.27 -4.44
C PRO A 111 -6.05 -12.30 -5.46
N ARG A 112 -6.69 -13.36 -4.96
CA ARG A 112 -7.40 -14.33 -5.80
C ARG A 112 -8.89 -14.01 -5.78
N TYR A 113 -9.50 -13.95 -6.96
CA TYR A 113 -10.91 -13.65 -7.12
C TYR A 113 -11.77 -14.90 -7.38
N ASP A 114 -11.19 -16.10 -7.35
CA ASP A 114 -11.87 -17.36 -7.71
C ASP A 114 -13.16 -17.66 -6.92
N ALA A 115 -13.32 -17.03 -5.75
CA ALA A 115 -14.52 -17.16 -4.93
C ALA A 115 -15.73 -16.37 -5.46
N PHE A 116 -15.51 -15.48 -6.43
CA PHE A 116 -16.53 -14.60 -7.00
C PHE A 116 -16.89 -15.04 -8.42
N GLU A 117 -18.15 -14.80 -8.82
CA GLU A 117 -18.58 -15.00 -10.20
C GLU A 117 -17.70 -14.19 -11.16
N GLY A 118 -17.25 -14.84 -12.23
CA GLY A 118 -16.34 -14.24 -13.19
C GLY A 118 -14.88 -14.16 -12.72
N GLY A 119 -14.52 -14.54 -11.49
CA GLY A 119 -13.16 -14.36 -10.95
C GLY A 119 -12.16 -15.49 -11.21
N GLN A 120 -12.49 -16.48 -12.05
CA GLN A 120 -11.73 -17.72 -12.19
C GLN A 120 -10.47 -17.57 -13.05
N GLY A 121 -9.31 -17.36 -12.41
CA GLY A 121 -8.00 -17.37 -13.06
C GLY A 121 -7.94 -16.55 -14.36
N GLU A 122 -7.51 -17.17 -15.46
CA GLU A 122 -7.42 -16.53 -16.79
C GLU A 122 -8.79 -16.17 -17.40
N LEU A 123 -9.88 -16.76 -16.89
CA LEU A 123 -11.26 -16.43 -17.28
C LEU A 123 -11.82 -15.27 -16.46
N TYR A 124 -10.95 -14.47 -15.83
CA TYR A 124 -11.33 -13.29 -15.07
C TYR A 124 -12.17 -12.33 -15.94
N SER A 125 -13.33 -11.94 -15.43
CA SER A 125 -14.23 -10.94 -15.99
C SER A 125 -14.83 -10.10 -14.87
N SER A 126 -15.00 -8.80 -15.13
CA SER A 126 -15.57 -7.84 -14.19
C SER A 126 -16.68 -7.02 -14.84
N ALA A 127 -17.70 -6.67 -14.07
CA ALA A 127 -18.74 -5.76 -14.51
C ALA A 127 -18.19 -4.32 -14.61
N LEU A 128 -18.54 -3.63 -15.70
CA LEU A 128 -18.42 -2.17 -15.77
C LEU A 128 -19.72 -1.58 -15.21
N VAL A 129 -19.62 -0.90 -14.08
CA VAL A 129 -20.73 -0.16 -13.48
C VAL A 129 -20.60 1.30 -13.90
N MET A 130 -21.63 1.81 -14.60
CA MET A 130 -21.76 3.22 -14.99
C MET A 130 -22.84 3.89 -14.15
#